data_AF-A0AAD4TII1-F1
#
_entry.id   AF-A0AAD4TII1-F1
#
_cell.length_a   1.000
_cell.length_b   1.000
_cell.length_c   1.000
_cell.angle_alpha   90.00
_cell.angle_beta   90.00
_cell.angle_gamma   90.00
#
_symmetry.space_group_name_H-M   'P 1'
#
loop_
_entity.id
_entity.type
_entity.pdbx_description
1 polymer ?
#
loop_
_entity_poly.entity_id
_entity_poly.type
_entity_poly.pdbx_seq_one_letter_code
_entity_poly.pdbx_strand_id
1 'polypeptide(L)'
;MMNLMNKEKKESTNSAWIEDANKTEGWISYLGGLAVAFREGSYSDIQVKPGNGPSIPAHRFLLATRSEFFKTMLASDVCKSAPIDSISLPEFNHEELETFMEFLYCGKLAKEKLDVHFQSLAFAADKYVIPHLQTYCEQHMLELLDSSNALKILEISEICSNEVLKVAALKSILSHTKEIYFSPGFGEFARRNPHLMVHIARAHSEKETQNSAIAVQYNNGC
;
A
#
# COMPACT_ATOMS: atom_id res chain seq x y z
N MET A 1 -22.31 -7.35 48.25
CA MET A 1 -22.54 -6.31 47.22
C MET A 1 -21.42 -6.18 46.17
N MET A 2 -20.32 -6.95 46.20
CA MET A 2 -19.23 -6.83 45.21
C MET A 2 -19.36 -7.73 43.96
N ASN A 3 -20.34 -8.65 43.89
CA ASN A 3 -20.51 -9.57 42.76
C ASN A 3 -21.51 -9.12 41.68
N LEU A 4 -22.19 -7.99 41.85
CA LEU A 4 -23.11 -7.44 40.83
C LEU A 4 -22.44 -6.39 39.94
N MET A 5 -21.59 -5.51 40.50
CA MET A 5 -20.85 -4.49 39.73
C MET A 5 -19.79 -5.07 38.77
N ASN A 6 -19.31 -6.29 39.01
CA ASN A 6 -18.35 -6.96 38.11
C ASN A 6 -19.05 -7.71 36.95
N LYS A 7 -20.35 -7.94 37.04
CA LYS A 7 -21.15 -8.59 35.99
C LYS A 7 -21.63 -7.57 34.96
N GLU A 8 -22.11 -6.42 35.42
CA GLU A 8 -22.53 -5.30 34.56
C GLU A 8 -21.38 -4.71 33.73
N LYS A 9 -20.16 -4.61 34.30
CA LYS A 9 -18.98 -4.17 33.54
C LYS A 9 -18.53 -5.16 32.45
N LYS A 10 -18.70 -6.47 32.67
CA LYS A 10 -18.36 -7.52 31.67
C LYS A 10 -19.38 -7.58 30.53
N GLU A 11 -20.65 -7.33 30.82
CA GLU A 11 -21.75 -7.31 29.82
C GLU A 11 -21.70 -6.03 28.96
N SER A 12 -21.33 -4.88 29.54
CA SER A 12 -21.12 -3.62 28.81
C SER A 12 -19.92 -3.66 27.86
N THR A 13 -18.83 -4.37 28.21
CA THR A 13 -17.69 -4.52 27.29
C THR A 13 -18.03 -5.48 26.16
N ASN A 14 -18.69 -6.60 26.42
CA ASN A 14 -19.02 -7.57 25.36
C ASN A 14 -20.03 -7.05 24.33
N SER A 15 -20.97 -6.21 24.73
CA SER A 15 -21.97 -5.63 23.82
C SER A 15 -21.34 -4.69 22.78
N ALA A 16 -20.37 -3.86 23.18
CA ALA A 16 -19.72 -2.92 22.26
C ALA A 16 -18.93 -3.61 21.13
N TRP A 17 -18.17 -4.68 21.43
CA TRP A 17 -17.43 -5.44 20.40
C TRP A 17 -18.38 -6.23 19.47
N ILE A 18 -19.48 -6.76 20.01
CA ILE A 18 -20.50 -7.47 19.22
C ILE A 18 -21.25 -6.49 18.30
N GLU A 19 -21.55 -5.28 18.76
CA GLU A 19 -22.17 -4.24 17.94
C GLU A 19 -21.25 -3.74 16.82
N ASP A 20 -19.95 -3.61 17.09
CA ASP A 20 -18.94 -3.21 16.10
C ASP A 20 -18.70 -4.30 15.05
N ALA A 21 -18.67 -5.57 15.47
CA ALA A 21 -18.63 -6.74 14.60
C ALA A 21 -19.89 -6.86 13.70
N ASN A 22 -21.09 -6.70 14.28
CA ASN A 22 -22.34 -6.74 13.51
C ASN A 22 -22.47 -5.57 12.53
N LYS A 23 -21.98 -4.38 12.90
CA LYS A 23 -21.91 -3.22 12.00
C LYS A 23 -20.93 -3.45 10.86
N THR A 24 -19.76 -4.01 11.15
CA THR A 24 -18.77 -4.35 10.11
C THR A 24 -19.28 -5.45 9.18
N GLU A 25 -19.98 -6.47 9.67
CA GLU A 25 -20.64 -7.48 8.83
C GLU A 25 -21.73 -6.90 7.91
N GLY A 26 -22.57 -6.00 8.43
CA GLY A 26 -23.59 -5.31 7.64
C GLY A 26 -22.97 -4.42 6.54
N TRP A 27 -21.88 -3.72 6.85
CA TRP A 27 -21.15 -2.89 5.89
C TRP A 27 -20.44 -3.73 4.82
N ILE A 28 -19.86 -4.88 5.20
CA ILE A 28 -19.23 -5.83 4.28
C ILE A 28 -20.26 -6.42 3.31
N SER A 29 -21.46 -6.75 3.80
CA SER A 29 -22.57 -7.23 2.96
C SER A 29 -23.03 -6.17 1.96
N TYR A 30 -23.18 -4.91 2.39
CA TYR A 30 -23.56 -3.79 1.54
C TYR A 30 -22.55 -3.52 0.40
N LEU A 31 -21.25 -3.55 0.72
CA LEU A 31 -20.19 -3.39 -0.28
C LEU A 31 -20.01 -4.63 -1.16
N GLY A 32 -20.54 -5.78 -0.74
CA GLY A 32 -20.52 -7.03 -1.51
C GLY A 32 -21.17 -6.91 -2.89
N GLY A 33 -22.15 -6.01 -3.06
CA GLY A 33 -22.77 -5.77 -4.37
C GLY A 33 -21.79 -5.31 -5.45
N LEU A 34 -20.81 -4.46 -5.08
CA LEU A 34 -19.75 -4.02 -6.00
C LEU A 34 -18.80 -5.16 -6.36
N ALA A 35 -18.48 -6.04 -5.40
CA ALA A 35 -17.67 -7.23 -5.63
C ALA A 35 -18.37 -8.26 -6.54
N VAL A 36 -19.70 -8.38 -6.45
CA VAL A 36 -20.50 -9.22 -7.36
C VAL A 36 -20.50 -8.61 -8.76
N ALA A 37 -20.78 -7.31 -8.89
CA ALA A 37 -20.78 -6.61 -10.18
C ALA A 37 -19.41 -6.71 -10.89
N PHE A 38 -18.31 -6.65 -10.14
CA PHE A 38 -16.97 -6.89 -10.68
C PHE A 38 -16.80 -8.32 -11.22
N ARG A 39 -17.11 -9.33 -10.42
CA ARG A 39 -16.92 -10.74 -10.79
C ARG A 39 -17.79 -11.18 -11.96
N GLU A 40 -19.01 -10.67 -12.05
CA GLU A 40 -19.94 -11.02 -13.12
C GLU A 40 -19.80 -10.12 -14.36
N GLY A 41 -19.14 -8.96 -14.24
CA GLY A 41 -19.05 -7.96 -15.31
C GLY A 41 -20.39 -7.27 -15.64
N SER A 42 -21.40 -7.46 -14.78
CA SER A 42 -22.76 -6.93 -14.94
C SER A 42 -22.75 -5.41 -15.05
N TYR A 43 -23.34 -4.86 -16.12
CA TYR A 43 -23.41 -3.42 -16.42
C TYR A 43 -22.06 -2.74 -16.69
N SER A 44 -21.02 -3.50 -17.02
CA SER A 44 -19.75 -2.93 -17.45
C SER A 44 -19.90 -2.09 -18.72
N ASP A 45 -19.20 -0.95 -18.74
CA ASP A 45 -19.27 0.06 -19.80
C ASP A 45 -17.87 0.42 -20.34
N ILE A 46 -16.83 -0.29 -19.89
CA ILE A 46 -15.46 -0.13 -20.37
C ILE A 46 -14.63 -1.41 -20.16
N GLN A 47 -13.63 -1.63 -21.01
CA GLN A 47 -12.65 -2.72 -20.88
C GLN A 47 -11.30 -2.22 -20.39
N VAL A 48 -10.68 -2.88 -19.42
CA VAL A 48 -9.32 -2.58 -18.96
C VAL A 48 -8.37 -3.66 -19.45
N LYS A 49 -7.37 -3.27 -20.24
CA LYS A 49 -6.44 -4.16 -20.94
C LYS A 49 -5.10 -4.22 -20.20
N PRO A 50 -4.67 -5.38 -19.71
CA PRO A 50 -3.32 -5.54 -19.16
C PRO A 50 -2.27 -5.51 -20.29
N GLY A 51 -0.99 -5.47 -19.93
CA GLY A 51 0.10 -5.64 -20.88
C GLY A 51 0.17 -7.05 -21.45
N ASN A 52 -0.28 -8.03 -20.68
CA ASN A 52 -0.41 -9.42 -21.10
C ASN A 52 -1.64 -10.09 -20.46
N GLY A 53 -2.38 -10.85 -21.28
CA GLY A 53 -3.58 -11.59 -20.88
C GLY A 53 -4.90 -10.92 -21.31
N PRO A 54 -6.04 -11.51 -20.91
CA PRO A 54 -7.35 -11.02 -21.33
C PRO A 54 -7.72 -9.69 -20.67
N SER A 55 -8.59 -8.94 -21.34
CA SER A 55 -9.16 -7.69 -20.81
C SER A 55 -10.18 -7.97 -19.70
N ILE A 56 -10.30 -7.04 -18.77
CA ILE A 56 -11.24 -7.12 -17.65
C ILE A 56 -12.38 -6.12 -17.87
N PRO A 57 -13.66 -6.55 -17.90
CA PRO A 57 -14.80 -5.65 -17.93
C PRO A 57 -14.86 -4.81 -16.64
N ALA A 58 -15.15 -3.52 -16.77
CA ALA A 58 -15.15 -2.58 -15.65
C ALA A 58 -16.22 -1.49 -15.79
N HIS A 59 -16.28 -0.63 -14.77
CA HIS A 59 -17.23 0.46 -14.67
C HIS A 59 -16.52 1.82 -14.64
N ARG A 60 -16.81 2.69 -15.60
CA ARG A 60 -16.20 4.03 -15.73
C ARG A 60 -16.43 4.87 -14.48
N PHE A 61 -17.66 4.87 -13.95
CA PHE A 61 -18.00 5.57 -12.72
C PHE A 61 -17.12 5.12 -11.55
N LEU A 62 -16.90 3.82 -11.40
CA LEU A 62 -16.09 3.29 -10.30
C LEU A 62 -14.63 3.71 -10.46
N LEU A 63 -14.03 3.54 -11.65
CA LEU A 63 -12.67 3.98 -11.93
C LEU A 63 -12.48 5.47 -11.64
N ALA A 64 -13.38 6.32 -12.13
CA ALA A 64 -13.34 7.77 -11.92
C ALA A 64 -13.55 8.18 -10.45
N THR A 65 -14.29 7.40 -9.67
CA THR A 65 -14.53 7.70 -8.25
C THR A 65 -13.32 7.32 -7.38
N ARG A 66 -12.53 6.33 -7.80
CA ARG A 66 -11.40 5.82 -7.01
C ARG A 66 -10.05 6.44 -7.35
N SER A 67 -9.94 7.12 -8.48
CA SER A 67 -8.67 7.65 -9.01
C SER A 67 -8.89 8.97 -9.73
N GLU A 68 -8.17 10.02 -9.31
CA GLU A 68 -8.22 11.32 -10.00
C GLU A 68 -7.62 11.23 -11.42
N PHE A 69 -6.65 10.34 -11.61
CA PHE A 69 -6.11 10.03 -12.93
C PHE A 69 -7.20 9.49 -13.87
N PHE A 70 -7.92 8.44 -13.45
CA PHE A 70 -8.98 7.86 -14.28
C PHE A 70 -10.14 8.83 -14.48
N LYS A 71 -10.49 9.62 -13.46
CA LYS A 71 -11.51 10.67 -13.57
C LYS A 71 -11.16 11.68 -14.66
N THR A 72 -9.94 12.20 -14.65
CA THR A 72 -9.46 13.17 -15.63
C THR A 72 -9.44 12.56 -17.03
N MET A 73 -8.91 11.34 -17.15
CA MET A 73 -8.83 10.61 -18.41
C MET A 73 -10.23 10.35 -19.00
N LEU A 74 -11.19 9.90 -18.18
CA LEU A 74 -12.55 9.58 -18.61
C LEU A 74 -13.41 10.83 -18.84
N ALA A 75 -13.15 11.94 -18.16
CA ALA A 75 -13.82 13.21 -18.42
C ALA A 75 -13.47 13.76 -19.81
N SER A 76 -12.22 13.56 -20.26
CA SER A 76 -11.78 13.95 -21.61
C SER A 76 -12.53 13.22 -22.74
N ASP A 77 -13.19 12.10 -22.41
CA ASP A 77 -13.93 11.29 -23.36
C ASP A 77 -15.31 11.89 -23.70
N VAL A 78 -15.91 12.64 -22.78
CA VAL A 78 -17.21 13.30 -23.01
C VAL A 78 -17.12 14.34 -24.14
N CYS A 79 -15.91 14.86 -24.40
CA CYS A 79 -15.64 15.83 -25.46
C CYS A 79 -15.21 15.17 -26.79
N LYS A 80 -15.03 13.85 -26.86
CA LYS A 80 -14.55 13.14 -28.06
C LYS A 80 -15.73 12.63 -28.89
N SER A 81 -15.54 12.56 -30.21
CA SER A 81 -16.56 12.10 -31.16
C SER A 81 -16.83 10.60 -31.10
N ALA A 82 -15.93 9.82 -30.50
CA ALA A 82 -16.07 8.39 -30.28
C ALA A 82 -15.76 8.06 -28.81
N PRO A 83 -16.61 7.29 -28.11
CA PRO A 83 -16.34 6.88 -26.74
C PRO A 83 -15.07 6.00 -26.65
N ILE A 84 -14.28 6.19 -25.60
CA ILE A 84 -13.25 5.24 -25.17
C ILE A 84 -13.95 3.96 -24.72
N ASP A 85 -13.82 2.91 -25.52
CA ASP A 85 -14.32 1.57 -25.20
C ASP A 85 -13.37 0.79 -24.28
N SER A 86 -12.11 1.24 -24.18
CA SER A 86 -11.07 0.53 -23.47
C SER A 86 -9.91 1.40 -23.00
N ILE A 87 -9.33 1.02 -21.84
CA ILE A 87 -8.12 1.62 -21.26
C ILE A 87 -7.03 0.56 -21.25
N SER A 88 -5.78 0.92 -21.52
CA SER A 88 -4.64 0.02 -21.39
C SER A 88 -3.77 0.38 -20.20
N LEU A 89 -3.50 -0.59 -19.34
CA LEU A 89 -2.59 -0.50 -18.19
C LEU A 89 -1.46 -1.54 -18.40
N PRO A 90 -0.48 -1.23 -19.28
CA PRO A 90 0.48 -2.22 -19.79
C PRO A 90 1.50 -2.72 -18.76
N GLU A 91 1.65 -2.02 -17.63
CA GLU A 91 2.54 -2.44 -16.54
C GLU A 91 2.03 -3.66 -15.76
N PHE A 92 0.75 -3.99 -15.88
CA PHE A 92 0.16 -5.12 -15.19
C PHE A 92 0.10 -6.35 -16.10
N ASN A 93 0.40 -7.51 -15.53
CA ASN A 93 -0.14 -8.76 -16.04
C ASN A 93 -1.61 -8.93 -15.62
N HIS A 94 -2.31 -9.92 -16.18
CA HIS A 94 -3.73 -10.13 -15.89
C HIS A 94 -4.06 -10.33 -14.40
N GLU A 95 -3.25 -11.08 -13.66
CA GLU A 95 -3.49 -11.35 -12.24
C GLU A 95 -3.26 -10.11 -11.36
N GLU A 96 -2.21 -9.35 -11.64
CA GLU A 96 -1.95 -8.07 -10.96
C GLU A 96 -3.08 -7.07 -11.27
N LEU A 97 -3.53 -7.02 -12.52
CA LEU A 97 -4.65 -6.17 -12.91
C LEU A 97 -5.94 -6.59 -12.22
N GLU A 98 -6.25 -7.89 -12.17
CA GLU A 98 -7.42 -8.41 -11.47
C GLU A 98 -7.38 -8.03 -9.98
N THR A 99 -6.23 -8.19 -9.33
CA THR A 99 -6.03 -7.83 -7.92
C THR A 99 -6.17 -6.32 -7.69
N PHE A 100 -5.59 -5.50 -8.59
CA PHE A 100 -5.77 -4.05 -8.55
C PHE A 100 -7.24 -3.65 -8.70
N MET A 101 -7.94 -4.24 -9.67
CA MET A 101 -9.36 -3.98 -9.90
C MET A 101 -10.20 -4.40 -8.69
N GLU A 102 -9.97 -5.60 -8.12
CA GLU A 102 -10.65 -6.05 -6.90
C GLU A 102 -10.51 -5.03 -5.76
N PHE A 103 -9.31 -4.47 -5.57
CA PHE A 103 -9.10 -3.40 -4.59
C PHE A 103 -9.95 -2.16 -4.89
N LEU A 104 -10.08 -1.73 -6.15
CA LEU A 104 -10.90 -0.57 -6.50
C LEU A 104 -12.39 -0.76 -6.17
N TYR A 105 -12.91 -1.98 -6.30
CA TYR A 105 -14.31 -2.28 -5.94
C TYR A 105 -14.50 -2.42 -4.43
N CYS A 106 -13.59 -3.13 -3.75
CA CYS A 106 -13.78 -3.61 -2.38
C CYS A 106 -13.09 -2.73 -1.32
N GLY A 107 -12.07 -1.96 -1.70
CA GLY A 107 -11.24 -1.15 -0.80
C GLY A 107 -10.31 -1.93 0.14
N LYS A 108 -10.26 -3.26 -0.01
CA LYS A 108 -9.42 -4.20 0.75
C LYS A 108 -9.15 -5.45 -0.08
N LEU A 109 -8.08 -6.17 0.27
CA LEU A 109 -7.71 -7.45 -0.33
C LEU A 109 -7.53 -8.52 0.75
N ALA A 110 -7.59 -9.78 0.33
CA ALA A 110 -7.10 -10.88 1.14
C ALA A 110 -5.59 -10.72 1.35
N LYS A 111 -5.09 -11.09 2.54
CA LYS A 111 -3.69 -10.89 2.91
C LYS A 111 -2.75 -11.58 1.93
N GLU A 112 -3.11 -12.78 1.49
CA GLU A 112 -2.32 -13.59 0.57
C GLU A 112 -2.12 -12.91 -0.79
N LYS A 113 -3.15 -12.20 -1.28
CA LYS A 113 -3.04 -11.42 -2.52
C LYS A 113 -2.17 -10.18 -2.33
N LEU A 114 -2.31 -9.51 -1.18
CA LEU A 114 -1.50 -8.34 -0.87
C LEU A 114 -0.02 -8.71 -0.72
N ASP A 115 0.29 -9.80 0.00
CA ASP A 115 1.66 -10.30 0.21
C ASP A 115 2.38 -10.56 -1.14
N VAL A 116 1.65 -11.02 -2.15
CA VAL A 116 2.20 -11.31 -3.49
C VAL A 116 2.31 -10.04 -4.34
N HIS A 117 1.27 -9.19 -4.32
CA HIS A 117 1.09 -8.10 -5.30
C HIS A 117 1.37 -6.70 -4.73
N PHE A 118 1.83 -6.55 -3.49
CA PHE A 118 2.01 -5.23 -2.85
C PHE A 118 2.89 -4.27 -3.66
N GLN A 119 3.92 -4.78 -4.35
CA GLN A 119 4.82 -3.93 -5.12
C GLN A 119 4.13 -3.31 -6.34
N SER A 120 3.41 -4.12 -7.14
CA SER A 120 2.68 -3.62 -8.32
C SER A 120 1.53 -2.70 -7.89
N LEU A 121 0.85 -3.02 -6.79
CA LEU A 121 -0.16 -2.17 -6.18
C LEU A 121 0.39 -0.84 -5.68
N ALA A 122 1.55 -0.81 -5.04
CA ALA A 122 2.17 0.42 -4.56
C ALA A 122 2.53 1.36 -5.71
N PHE A 123 3.11 0.82 -6.80
CA PHE A 123 3.42 1.60 -8.00
C PHE A 123 2.16 2.13 -8.69
N ALA A 124 1.10 1.32 -8.72
CA ALA A 124 -0.19 1.71 -9.26
C ALA A 124 -0.86 2.79 -8.40
N ALA A 125 -0.73 2.73 -7.08
CA ALA A 125 -1.29 3.72 -6.17
C ALA A 125 -0.73 5.12 -6.45
N ASP A 126 0.58 5.22 -6.66
CA ASP A 126 1.26 6.46 -7.01
C ASP A 126 0.87 6.92 -8.43
N LYS A 127 1.04 6.05 -9.43
CA LYS A 127 0.78 6.36 -10.85
C LYS A 127 -0.67 6.77 -11.11
N TYR A 128 -1.63 6.09 -10.50
CA TYR A 128 -3.06 6.34 -10.69
C TYR A 128 -3.65 7.25 -9.61
N VAL A 129 -2.83 7.80 -8.71
CA VAL A 129 -3.24 8.75 -7.68
C VAL A 129 -4.41 8.20 -6.85
N ILE A 130 -4.15 7.12 -6.12
CA ILE A 130 -5.12 6.41 -5.27
C ILE A 130 -4.62 6.42 -3.82
N PRO A 131 -4.90 7.49 -3.04
CA PRO A 131 -4.33 7.65 -1.69
C PRO A 131 -4.66 6.52 -0.72
N HIS A 132 -5.86 5.93 -0.83
CA HIS A 132 -6.27 4.81 0.01
C HIS A 132 -5.42 3.56 -0.25
N LEU A 133 -5.11 3.27 -1.52
CA LEU A 133 -4.22 2.15 -1.87
C LEU A 133 -2.78 2.42 -1.42
N GLN A 134 -2.31 3.67 -1.55
CA GLN A 134 -0.97 4.06 -1.11
C GLN A 134 -0.80 3.84 0.39
N THR A 135 -1.76 4.29 1.19
CA THR A 135 -1.77 4.08 2.65
C THR A 135 -1.87 2.60 3.00
N TYR A 136 -2.70 1.84 2.28
CA TYR A 136 -2.89 0.41 2.49
C TYR A 136 -1.60 -0.39 2.24
N CYS A 137 -0.91 -0.11 1.13
CA CYS A 137 0.39 -0.72 0.82
C CYS A 137 1.49 -0.26 1.80
N GLU A 138 1.49 1.01 2.21
CA GLU A 138 2.43 1.54 3.21
C GLU A 138 2.31 0.80 4.54
N GLN A 139 1.11 0.69 5.10
CA GLN A 139 0.87 0.00 6.37
C GLN A 139 1.36 -1.45 6.30
N HIS A 140 1.02 -2.14 5.21
CA HIS A 140 1.44 -3.51 5.00
C HIS A 140 2.97 -3.67 4.95
N MET A 141 3.67 -2.80 4.21
CA MET A 141 5.14 -2.84 4.14
C MET A 141 5.79 -2.47 5.48
N LEU A 142 5.21 -1.55 6.26
CA LEU A 142 5.71 -1.22 7.59
C LEU A 142 5.58 -2.39 8.57
N GLU A 143 4.47 -3.14 8.51
CA GLU A 143 4.23 -4.31 9.35
C GLU A 143 5.23 -5.45 9.07
N LEU A 144 5.64 -5.60 7.81
CA LEU A 144 6.55 -6.66 7.38
C LEU A 144 8.02 -6.23 7.30
N LEU A 145 8.34 -4.96 7.58
CA LEU A 145 9.69 -4.43 7.42
C LEU A 145 10.70 -5.12 8.34
N ASP A 146 11.71 -5.73 7.74
CA ASP A 146 12.84 -6.37 8.42
C ASP A 146 14.17 -6.17 7.65
N SER A 147 15.25 -6.77 8.13
CA SER A 147 16.57 -6.68 7.50
C SER A 147 16.62 -7.30 6.09
N SER A 148 15.78 -8.31 5.83
CA SER A 148 15.75 -9.06 4.57
C SER A 148 15.10 -8.27 3.43
N ASN A 149 14.15 -7.39 3.75
CA ASN A 149 13.39 -6.62 2.76
C ASN A 149 13.63 -5.10 2.81
N ALA A 150 14.38 -4.58 3.79
CA ALA A 150 14.58 -3.13 3.95
C ALA A 150 15.15 -2.43 2.70
N LEU A 151 16.10 -3.06 1.99
CA LEU A 151 16.64 -2.51 0.74
C LEU A 151 15.54 -2.39 -0.33
N LYS A 152 14.69 -3.40 -0.44
CA LYS A 152 13.60 -3.43 -1.43
C LYS A 152 12.53 -2.39 -1.11
N ILE A 153 12.16 -2.26 0.16
CA ILE A 153 11.21 -1.24 0.62
C ILE A 153 11.79 0.16 0.39
N LEU A 154 13.10 0.37 0.56
CA LEU A 154 13.75 1.64 0.23
C LEU A 154 13.62 1.97 -1.26
N GLU A 155 13.81 1.01 -2.17
CA GLU A 155 13.58 1.23 -3.62
C GLU A 155 12.13 1.62 -3.91
N ILE A 156 11.18 0.89 -3.33
CA ILE A 156 9.74 1.15 -3.53
C ILE A 156 9.38 2.53 -3.01
N SER A 157 9.90 2.90 -1.83
CA SER A 157 9.64 4.21 -1.21
C SER A 157 10.12 5.37 -2.06
N GLU A 158 11.27 5.22 -2.74
CA GLU A 158 11.79 6.25 -3.63
C GLU A 158 10.93 6.38 -4.89
N ILE A 159 10.55 5.24 -5.50
CA ILE A 159 9.71 5.24 -6.71
C ILE A 159 8.34 5.88 -6.44
N CYS A 160 7.72 5.56 -5.30
CA CYS A 160 6.40 6.06 -4.94
C CYS A 160 6.42 7.40 -4.19
N SER A 161 7.59 8.04 -4.09
CA SER A 161 7.81 9.26 -3.29
C SER A 161 7.23 9.17 -1.87
N ASN A 162 7.32 8.00 -1.24
CA ASN A 162 6.76 7.70 0.07
C ASN A 162 7.80 7.91 1.17
N GLU A 163 7.77 9.09 1.81
CA GLU A 163 8.75 9.47 2.82
C GLU A 163 8.65 8.63 4.11
N VAL A 164 7.45 8.19 4.49
CA VAL A 164 7.23 7.37 5.69
C VAL A 164 7.96 6.04 5.55
N LEU A 165 7.78 5.34 4.42
CA LEU A 165 8.49 4.10 4.12
C LEU A 165 9.99 4.33 3.97
N LYS A 166 10.40 5.45 3.38
CA LYS A 166 11.82 5.76 3.18
C LYS A 166 12.55 5.90 4.51
N VAL A 167 12.00 6.68 5.43
CA VAL A 167 12.55 6.86 6.78
C VAL A 167 12.57 5.53 7.54
N ALA A 168 11.49 4.75 7.49
CA ALA A 168 11.41 3.46 8.14
C ALA A 168 12.45 2.47 7.59
N ALA A 169 12.59 2.37 6.27
CA ALA A 169 13.55 1.51 5.61
C ALA A 169 15.00 1.91 5.93
N LEU A 170 15.33 3.21 5.86
CA LEU A 170 16.66 3.71 6.25
C LEU A 170 16.96 3.38 7.71
N LYS A 171 16.01 3.55 8.62
CA LYS A 171 16.17 3.19 10.03
C LYS A 171 16.42 1.69 10.21
N SER A 172 15.69 0.84 9.49
CA SER A 172 15.91 -0.62 9.51
C SER A 172 17.30 -0.97 9.01
N ILE A 173 17.74 -0.37 7.89
CA ILE A 173 19.07 -0.56 7.32
C ILE A 173 20.18 -0.21 8.32
N LEU A 174 20.08 0.96 8.95
CA LEU A 174 21.07 1.42 9.92
C LEU A 174 21.06 0.62 11.23
N SER A 175 19.97 -0.07 11.54
CA SER A 175 19.87 -0.94 12.72
C SER A 175 20.47 -2.33 12.47
N HIS A 176 20.50 -2.77 11.20
CA HIS A 176 21.01 -4.08 10.78
C HIS A 176 22.15 -3.96 9.76
N THR A 177 23.00 -2.93 9.89
CA THR A 177 24.02 -2.56 8.88
C THR A 177 24.92 -3.74 8.49
N LYS A 178 25.42 -4.51 9.46
CA LYS A 178 26.31 -5.65 9.18
C LYS A 178 25.61 -6.72 8.36
N GLU A 179 24.41 -7.10 8.76
CA GLU A 179 23.63 -8.12 8.07
C GLU A 179 23.35 -7.71 6.62
N ILE A 180 22.95 -6.45 6.43
CA ILE A 180 22.57 -5.94 5.11
C ILE A 180 23.78 -5.70 4.22
N TYR A 181 24.83 -5.02 4.69
CA TYR A 181 25.98 -4.65 3.85
C TYR A 181 26.80 -5.86 3.40
N PHE A 182 26.82 -6.92 4.21
CA PHE A 182 27.47 -8.18 3.86
C PHE A 182 26.51 -9.21 3.22
N SER A 183 25.24 -8.83 2.97
CA SER A 183 24.31 -9.68 2.23
C SER A 183 24.70 -9.79 0.75
N PRO A 184 24.40 -10.92 0.08
CA PRO A 184 24.69 -11.08 -1.35
C PRO A 184 24.01 -10.03 -2.24
N GLY A 185 22.83 -9.53 -1.84
CA GLY A 185 22.03 -8.60 -2.63
C GLY A 185 22.48 -7.13 -2.56
N PHE A 186 23.31 -6.76 -1.58
CA PHE A 186 23.67 -5.36 -1.36
C PHE A 186 24.52 -4.78 -2.49
N GLY A 187 25.46 -5.55 -3.05
CA GLY A 187 26.29 -5.09 -4.17
C GLY A 187 25.46 -4.81 -5.44
N GLU A 188 24.47 -5.66 -5.73
CA GLU A 188 23.50 -5.46 -6.81
C GLU A 188 22.65 -4.20 -6.57
N PHE A 189 22.14 -4.04 -5.34
CA PHE A 189 21.38 -2.87 -4.94
C PHE A 189 22.17 -1.57 -5.12
N ALA A 190 23.42 -1.53 -4.62
CA ALA A 190 24.27 -0.34 -4.68
C ALA A 190 24.58 0.08 -6.12
N ARG A 191 24.77 -0.90 -7.03
CA ARG A 191 25.03 -0.64 -8.44
C ARG A 191 23.82 -0.10 -9.19
N ARG A 192 22.62 -0.65 -8.92
CA ARG A 192 21.38 -0.17 -9.54
C ARG A 192 20.91 1.16 -8.96
N ASN A 193 21.23 1.45 -7.70
CA ASN A 193 20.67 2.58 -6.96
C ASN A 193 21.74 3.46 -6.30
N PRO A 194 22.65 4.09 -7.09
CA PRO A 194 23.70 4.92 -6.52
C PRO A 194 23.15 6.12 -5.72
N HIS A 195 21.99 6.67 -6.09
CA HIS A 195 21.33 7.73 -5.35
C HIS A 195 20.83 7.27 -3.97
N LEU A 196 20.31 6.04 -3.85
CA LEU A 196 19.91 5.48 -2.56
C LEU A 196 21.11 5.20 -1.66
N MET A 197 22.27 4.86 -2.23
CA MET A 197 23.52 4.77 -1.46
C MET A 197 23.89 6.11 -0.82
N VAL A 198 23.66 7.22 -1.52
CA VAL A 198 23.85 8.56 -0.94
C VAL A 198 22.86 8.81 0.20
N HIS A 199 21.60 8.39 0.07
CA HIS A 199 20.61 8.51 1.15
C HIS A 199 21.03 7.70 2.39
N ILE A 200 21.49 6.46 2.20
CA ILE A 200 21.99 5.61 3.29
C ILE A 200 23.22 6.26 3.96
N ALA A 201 24.18 6.77 3.18
CA ALA A 201 25.37 7.42 3.71
C ALA A 201 25.05 8.69 4.53
N ARG A 202 24.13 9.52 4.04
CA ARG A 202 23.65 10.71 4.78
C ARG A 202 22.99 10.31 6.10
N ALA A 203 22.08 9.34 6.05
CA ALA A 203 21.40 8.84 7.25
C ALA A 203 22.39 8.23 8.27
N HIS A 204 23.46 7.58 7.80
CA HIS A 204 24.54 7.08 8.68
C HIS A 204 25.26 8.23 9.40
N SER A 205 25.62 9.30 8.68
CA SER A 205 26.29 10.48 9.25
C SER A 205 25.41 11.20 10.28
N GLU A 206 24.10 11.31 10.01
CA GLU A 206 23.13 11.89 10.94
C GLU A 206 23.01 11.06 12.23
N LYS A 207 22.96 9.73 12.11
CA LYS A 207 22.91 8.80 13.25
C LYS A 207 24.15 8.92 14.15
N GLU A 208 25.34 9.04 13.56
CA GLU A 208 26.60 9.24 14.32
C GLU A 208 26.63 10.58 15.05
N THR A 209 26.15 11.64 14.41
CA THR A 209 26.07 12.98 15.00
C THR A 209 25.14 12.96 16.21
N GLN A 210 23.99 12.29 16.10
CA GLN A 210 23.01 12.20 17.17
C GLN A 210 23.51 11.35 18.35
N ASN A 211 24.18 10.24 18.09
CA ASN A 211 24.80 9.42 19.14
C ASN A 211 25.89 10.20 19.91
N SER A 212 26.68 11.00 19.19
CA SER A 212 27.73 11.82 19.79
C SER A 212 27.16 12.95 20.65
N ALA A 213 26.09 13.61 20.19
CA ALA A 213 25.39 14.64 20.97
C ALA A 213 24.80 14.09 22.27
N ILE A 214 24.19 12.90 22.22
CA ILE A 214 23.66 12.21 23.41
C ILE A 214 24.80 11.86 24.38
N ALA A 215 25.92 11.30 23.89
CA ALA A 215 27.06 10.96 24.74
C ALA A 215 27.67 12.18 25.46
N VAL A 216 27.72 13.34 24.79
CA VAL A 216 28.20 14.59 25.40
C VAL A 216 27.22 15.10 26.48
N GLN A 217 25.91 14.97 26.28
CA GLN A 217 24.91 15.35 27.29
C GLN A 217 25.00 14.48 28.55
N TYR A 218 25.26 13.18 28.42
CA TYR A 218 25.45 12.29 29.57
C TYR A 218 26.74 12.59 30.35
N ASN A 219 27.83 12.98 29.67
CA ASN A 219 29.10 13.28 30.33
C ASN A 219 29.16 14.65 31.02
N ASN A 220 28.30 15.60 30.64
CA ASN A 220 28.22 16.94 31.24
C ASN A 220 27.14 17.06 32.33
N GLY A 221 26.48 15.95 32.71
CA GLY A 221 25.43 15.89 33.72
C GLY A 221 25.85 15.28 35.07
N CYS A 222 27.15 15.08 35.30
CA CYS A 222 27.74 14.66 36.59
C CYS A 222 28.51 15.81 37.23
#